data_AF-A0A2M7YMD7-F1
#
_entry.id   AF-A0A2M7YMD7-F1
#
_cell.length_a   1.000
_cell.length_b   1.000
_cell.length_c   1.000
_cell.angle_alpha   90.00
_cell.angle_beta   90.00
_cell.angle_gamma   90.00
#
_symmetry.space_group_name_H-M   'P 1'
#
loop_
_entity.id
_entity.type
_entity.pdbx_description
1 polymer ?
#
loop_
_entity_poly.entity_id
_entity_poly.type
_entity_poly.pdbx_seq_one_letter_code
_entity_poly.pdbx_strand_id
1 'polypeptide(L)'
;MNWIIVAIIAQFLFALVFTLDKFFVSKTPLKPVVYAFYAGTLQILVLVFIPFGFKMIPPFQILIGLLSGALFVLASLLFYKSIQLKEISRIAPVVGGLIPIFTLFLSFLFI
;
A
#
# COMPACT_ATOMS: atom_id res chain seq x y z
N MET A 1 5.55 24.67 -6.84
CA MET A 1 6.08 24.98 -5.50
C MET A 1 5.16 24.61 -4.33
N ASN A 2 4.03 23.90 -4.53
CA ASN A 2 3.14 23.44 -3.43
C ASN A 2 3.38 21.96 -3.00
N TRP A 3 4.39 21.31 -3.57
CA TRP A 3 4.61 19.87 -3.40
C TRP A 3 5.10 19.50 -2.00
N ILE A 4 5.84 20.40 -1.33
CA ILE A 4 6.32 20.18 0.05
C ILE A 4 5.15 20.08 1.02
N ILE A 5 4.17 20.96 0.91
CA ILE A 5 2.97 20.95 1.77
C ILE A 5 2.20 19.65 1.55
N VAL A 6 2.00 19.25 0.28
CA VAL A 6 1.35 17.97 -0.07
C VAL A 6 2.12 16.79 0.51
N ALA A 7 3.45 16.80 0.43
CA ALA A 7 4.29 15.73 0.98
C ALA A 7 4.18 15.64 2.51
N ILE A 8 4.19 16.77 3.22
CA ILE A 8 4.03 16.80 4.68
C ILE A 8 2.66 16.22 5.08
N ILE A 9 1.60 16.65 4.41
CA ILE A 9 0.24 16.14 4.66
C ILE A 9 0.18 14.63 4.38
N ALA A 10 0.75 14.17 3.26
CA ALA A 10 0.78 12.74 2.93
C ALA A 10 1.50 11.92 4.01
N GLN A 11 2.65 12.39 4.51
CA GLN A 11 3.39 11.70 5.57
C GLN A 11 2.61 11.67 6.89
N PHE A 12 1.92 12.75 7.23
CA PHE A 12 1.03 12.78 8.40
C PHE A 12 -0.12 11.78 8.27
N LEU A 13 -0.78 11.74 7.10
CA LEU A 13 -1.85 10.77 6.83
C LEU A 13 -1.34 9.33 6.87
N PHE A 14 -0.13 9.05 6.35
CA PHE A 14 0.47 7.72 6.45
C PHE A 14 0.72 7.30 7.91
N ALA A 15 1.20 8.21 8.77
CA ALA A 15 1.37 7.92 10.19
C ALA A 15 0.04 7.58 10.89
N LEU A 16 -1.04 8.27 10.53
CA LEU A 16 -2.39 7.96 11.01
C LEU A 16 -2.84 6.57 10.55
N VAL A 17 -2.70 6.27 9.25
CA VAL A 17 -3.07 4.97 8.67
C VAL A 17 -2.31 3.84 9.36
N PHE A 18 -0.99 3.95 9.54
CA PHE A 18 -0.21 2.94 10.22
C PHE A 18 -0.67 2.71 11.66
N THR A 19 -1.01 3.77 12.38
CA THR A 19 -1.53 3.64 13.76
C THR A 19 -2.87 2.92 13.79
N LEU A 20 -3.77 3.23 12.85
CA LEU A 20 -5.06 2.56 12.68
C LEU A 20 -4.90 1.09 12.29
N ASP A 21 -4.03 0.78 11.32
CA ASP A 21 -3.72 -0.60 10.91
C ASP A 21 -3.27 -1.44 12.10
N LYS A 22 -2.36 -0.89 12.92
CA LYS A 22 -1.89 -1.56 14.13
C LYS A 22 -3.02 -1.77 15.13
N PHE A 23 -3.88 -0.77 15.32
CA PHE A 23 -5.03 -0.85 16.22
C PHE A 23 -5.99 -1.96 15.79
N PHE A 24 -6.40 -1.99 14.52
CA PHE A 24 -7.32 -3.01 14.00
C PHE A 24 -6.73 -4.41 14.07
N VAL A 25 -5.48 -4.60 13.69
CA VAL A 25 -4.87 -5.94 13.60
C VAL A 25 -4.40 -6.48 14.96
N SER A 26 -4.03 -5.61 15.91
CA SER A 26 -3.48 -6.04 17.21
C SER A 26 -4.47 -5.96 18.38
N LYS A 27 -5.42 -5.03 18.37
CA LYS A 27 -6.39 -4.87 19.47
C LYS A 27 -7.76 -5.49 19.16
N THR A 28 -8.08 -5.68 17.89
CA THR A 28 -9.34 -6.32 17.47
C THR A 28 -9.06 -7.79 17.13
N PRO A 29 -10.00 -8.74 17.33
CA PRO A 29 -9.84 -10.14 16.89
C PRO A 29 -9.81 -10.33 15.36
N LEU A 30 -9.56 -9.27 14.59
CA LEU A 30 -9.47 -9.32 13.14
C LEU A 30 -8.19 -10.04 12.72
N LYS A 31 -8.35 -11.19 12.05
CA LYS A 31 -7.23 -11.89 11.43
C LYS A 31 -6.60 -10.98 10.36
N PRO A 32 -5.26 -10.91 10.23
CA PRO A 32 -4.58 -10.10 9.22
C PRO A 32 -5.09 -10.33 7.79
N VAL A 33 -5.49 -11.57 7.48
CA VAL A 33 -6.05 -11.95 6.18
C VAL A 33 -7.40 -11.26 5.92
N VAL A 34 -8.26 -11.21 6.92
CA VAL A 34 -9.58 -10.56 6.82
C VAL A 34 -9.39 -9.04 6.67
N TYR A 35 -8.45 -8.47 7.41
CA TYR A 35 -8.12 -7.05 7.27
C TYR A 35 -7.56 -6.72 5.88
N ALA A 36 -6.62 -7.53 5.38
CA ALA A 36 -6.06 -7.38 4.04
C ALA A 36 -7.14 -7.48 2.95
N PHE A 37 -8.11 -8.38 3.13
CA PHE A 37 -9.24 -8.51 2.21
C PHE A 37 -10.06 -7.21 2.17
N TYR A 38 -10.50 -6.69 3.32
CA TYR A 38 -11.28 -5.44 3.36
C TYR A 38 -10.48 -4.25 2.82
N ALA A 39 -9.22 -4.09 3.24
CA ALA A 39 -8.35 -3.02 2.74
C ALA A 39 -8.16 -3.10 1.22
N GLY A 40 -8.03 -4.31 0.67
CA GLY A 40 -7.95 -4.55 -0.77
C GLY A 40 -9.27 -4.29 -1.50
N THR A 41 -10.39 -4.79 -0.99
CA THR A 41 -11.72 -4.59 -1.62
C THR A 41 -12.12 -3.13 -1.67
N LEU A 42 -11.76 -2.31 -0.67
CA LEU A 42 -12.01 -0.87 -0.69
C LEU A 42 -11.35 -0.16 -1.88
N GLN A 43 -10.26 -0.71 -2.44
CA GLN A 43 -9.63 -0.14 -3.63
C GLN A 43 -10.52 -0.22 -4.86
N ILE A 44 -11.55 -1.08 -4.89
CA ILE A 44 -12.50 -1.16 -6.01
C ILE A 44 -13.29 0.13 -6.19
N LEU A 45 -13.37 0.97 -5.15
CA LEU A 45 -13.96 2.32 -5.22
C LEU A 45 -13.22 3.22 -6.22
N VAL A 46 -12.00 2.87 -6.65
CA VAL A 46 -11.30 3.56 -7.73
C VAL A 46 -12.11 3.55 -9.04
N LEU A 47 -12.98 2.55 -9.26
CA LEU A 47 -13.83 2.49 -10.44
C LEU A 47 -14.84 3.65 -10.51
N VAL A 48 -15.16 4.29 -9.38
CA VAL A 48 -15.99 5.51 -9.35
C VAL A 48 -15.33 6.66 -10.13
N PHE A 49 -14.02 6.61 -10.35
CA PHE A 49 -13.30 7.60 -11.15
C PHE A 49 -13.31 7.33 -12.65
N ILE A 50 -13.87 6.22 -13.14
CA ILE A 50 -14.01 5.94 -14.58
C ILE A 50 -14.65 7.10 -15.38
N PRO A 51 -15.77 7.72 -14.96
CA PRO A 51 -16.36 8.81 -15.73
C PRO A 51 -15.48 10.07 -15.83
N PHE A 52 -14.41 10.20 -15.03
CA PHE A 52 -13.54 11.38 -14.99
C PHE A 52 -12.39 11.31 -16.01
N GLY A 53 -12.70 10.99 -17.27
CA GLY A 53 -11.71 11.01 -18.36
C GLY A 53 -10.91 9.72 -18.51
N PHE A 54 -11.50 8.56 -18.17
CA PHE A 54 -10.88 7.25 -18.40
C PHE A 54 -10.50 7.06 -19.87
N LYS A 55 -9.26 6.63 -20.10
CA LYS A 55 -8.75 6.18 -21.39
C LYS A 55 -8.35 4.73 -21.27
N MET A 56 -8.80 3.92 -22.22
CA MET A 56 -8.46 2.51 -22.24
C MET A 56 -6.96 2.34 -22.50
N ILE A 57 -6.28 1.63 -21.62
CA ILE A 57 -4.86 1.28 -21.74
C ILE A 57 -4.69 -0.02 -22.53
N PRO A 58 -3.53 -0.25 -23.17
CA PRO A 58 -3.24 -1.50 -23.88
C PRO A 58 -3.41 -2.74 -22.98
N PRO A 59 -3.89 -3.88 -23.51
CA PRO A 59 -4.13 -5.10 -22.74
C PRO A 59 -2.91 -5.60 -21.94
N PHE A 60 -1.71 -5.40 -22.49
CA PHE A 60 -0.47 -5.76 -21.81
C PHE A 60 -0.25 -4.97 -20.50
N GLN A 61 -0.60 -3.67 -20.49
CA GLN A 61 -0.51 -2.84 -19.28
C GLN A 61 -1.57 -3.25 -18.24
N ILE A 62 -2.74 -3.71 -18.68
CA ILE A 62 -3.76 -4.27 -17.79
C ILE A 62 -3.22 -5.52 -17.09
N LEU A 63 -2.55 -6.42 -17.82
CA LEU A 63 -1.97 -7.63 -17.23
C LEU A 63 -0.88 -7.29 -16.20
N ILE A 64 0.01 -6.35 -16.49
CA ILE A 64 1.02 -5.86 -15.53
C ILE A 64 0.35 -5.23 -14.31
N GLY A 65 -0.71 -4.43 -14.51
CA GLY A 65 -1.47 -3.83 -13.42
C GLY A 65 -2.12 -4.86 -12.50
N LEU A 66 -2.70 -5.93 -13.08
CA LEU A 66 -3.26 -7.04 -12.30
C LEU A 66 -2.19 -7.80 -11.51
N LEU A 67 -1.03 -8.07 -12.12
CA LEU A 67 0.09 -8.70 -11.43
C LEU A 67 0.62 -7.82 -10.29
N SER A 68 0.76 -6.51 -10.53
CA SER A 68 1.17 -5.54 -9.51
C SER A 68 0.16 -5.50 -8.35
N GLY A 69 -1.14 -5.50 -8.66
CA GLY A 69 -2.19 -5.55 -7.64
C GLY A 69 -2.15 -6.84 -6.81
N ALA A 70 -1.93 -8.00 -7.44
CA ALA A 70 -1.80 -9.27 -6.73
C ALA A 70 -0.59 -9.27 -5.78
N LEU A 71 0.57 -8.78 -6.25
CA LEU A 71 1.77 -8.62 -5.42
C LEU A 71 1.53 -7.62 -4.27
N PHE A 72 0.80 -6.54 -4.50
CA PHE A 72 0.47 -5.54 -3.48
C PHE A 72 -0.40 -6.12 -2.37
N VAL A 73 -1.40 -6.95 -2.71
CA VAL A 73 -2.23 -7.64 -1.71
C VAL A 73 -1.39 -8.61 -0.87
N LEU A 74 -0.51 -9.37 -1.50
CA LEU A 74 0.42 -10.26 -0.77
C LEU A 74 1.36 -9.47 0.15
N ALA A 75 1.94 -8.37 -0.34
CA ALA A 75 2.80 -7.50 0.45
C ALA A 75 2.05 -6.90 1.65
N SER A 76 0.81 -6.46 1.45
CA SER A 76 -0.05 -5.91 2.51
C SER A 76 -0.37 -6.97 3.57
N LEU A 77 -0.67 -8.20 3.17
CA LEU A 77 -0.91 -9.30 4.10
C LEU A 77 0.32 -9.63 4.95
N LEU A 78 1.52 -9.65 4.34
CA LEU A 78 2.76 -9.85 5.07
C LEU A 78 3.05 -8.69 6.02
N PHE A 79 2.80 -7.45 5.57
CA PHE A 79 2.93 -6.26 6.42
C PHE A 79 2.01 -6.33 7.63
N TYR A 80 0.72 -6.65 7.44
CA TYR A 80 -0.24 -6.79 8.53
C TYR A 80 0.16 -7.89 9.53
N LYS A 81 0.68 -9.02 9.05
CA LYS A 81 1.26 -10.05 9.93
C LYS A 81 2.46 -9.52 10.71
N SER A 82 3.38 -8.79 10.07
CA SER A 82 4.56 -8.22 10.74
C SER A 82 4.19 -7.22 11.83
N ILE A 83 3.24 -6.31 11.55
CA ILE A 83 2.78 -5.33 12.53
C ILE A 83 1.89 -5.96 13.60
N GLN A 84 1.31 -7.14 13.39
CA GLN A 84 0.62 -7.87 14.45
C GLN A 84 1.64 -8.34 15.51
N LEU A 85 2.77 -8.88 15.06
CA LEU A 85 3.81 -9.49 15.91
C LEU A 85 4.73 -8.47 16.58
N LYS A 86 4.95 -7.30 15.97
CA LYS A 86 5.88 -6.27 16.47
C LYS A 86 5.24 -4.89 16.51
N GLU A 87 5.93 -3.93 17.11
CA GLU A 87 5.50 -2.53 17.12
C GLU A 87 5.61 -1.90 15.74
N ILE A 88 4.61 -1.08 15.40
CA ILE A 88 4.57 -0.38 14.11
C ILE A 88 5.74 0.61 13.96
N SER A 89 6.16 1.23 15.06
CA SER A 89 7.33 2.11 15.17
C SER A 89 8.63 1.43 14.71
N ARG A 90 8.70 0.10 14.75
CA ARG A 90 9.86 -0.68 14.29
C ARG A 90 9.67 -1.22 12.88
N ILE A 91 8.47 -1.69 12.53
CA ILE A 91 8.21 -2.29 11.21
C ILE A 91 8.14 -1.22 10.11
N ALA A 92 7.45 -0.10 10.36
CA ALA A 92 7.24 0.93 9.35
C ALA A 92 8.56 1.55 8.85
N PRO A 93 9.55 1.90 9.70
CA PRO A 93 10.85 2.39 9.22
C PRO A 93 11.65 1.36 8.43
N VAL A 94 11.60 0.07 8.83
CA VAL A 94 12.30 -1.00 8.13
C VAL A 94 11.73 -1.18 6.72
N VAL A 95 10.41 -1.29 6.61
CA VAL A 95 9.72 -1.44 5.32
C VAL A 95 9.91 -0.18 4.48
N GLY A 96 9.65 0.99 5.06
CA GLY A 96 9.80 2.28 4.40
C GLY A 96 11.21 2.59 3.93
N GLY A 97 12.25 2.14 4.65
CA GLY A 97 13.65 2.30 4.25
C GLY A 97 14.11 1.29 3.21
N LEU A 98 13.55 0.07 3.22
CA LEU A 98 13.87 -0.96 2.22
C LEU A 98 13.21 -0.70 0.87
N ILE A 99 11.98 -0.16 0.84
CA ILE A 99 11.26 0.16 -0.40
C ILE A 99 12.14 0.95 -1.39
N PRO A 100 12.73 2.12 -1.05
CA PRO A 100 13.53 2.89 -2.01
C PRO A 100 14.80 2.17 -2.45
N ILE A 101 15.39 1.32 -1.60
CA ILE A 101 16.56 0.50 -1.98
C ILE A 101 16.17 -0.52 -3.05
N PHE A 102 15.08 -1.26 -2.84
CA PHE A 102 14.57 -2.20 -3.83
C PHE A 102 14.07 -1.50 -5.09
N THR A 103 13.42 -0.34 -4.97
CA THR A 103 12.99 0.47 -6.11
C THR A 103 14.18 0.93 -6.94
N LEU A 104 15.26 1.42 -6.32
CA LEU A 104 16.47 1.83 -7.03
C LEU A 104 17.12 0.64 -7.76
N PHE A 105 17.23 -0.49 -7.07
CA PHE A 105 17.79 -1.72 -7.66
C PHE A 105 16.97 -2.22 -8.85
N LEU A 106 15.64 -2.30 -8.70
CA LEU A 106 14.73 -2.71 -9.78
C LEU A 106 14.74 -1.70 -10.93
N SER A 107 14.77 -0.40 -10.62
CA SER A 107 14.84 0.65 -11.63
C SER A 107 16.08 0.47 -12.50
N PHE A 108 17.25 0.23 -11.90
CA PHE A 108 18.49 -0.01 -12.66
C PHE A 108 18.42 -1.22 -13.60
N LEU A 109 17.61 -2.24 -13.27
CA LEU A 109 17.48 -3.45 -14.10
C LEU A 109 16.49 -3.31 -15.24
N PHE A 110 15.43 -2.51 -15.07
CA PHE A 110 14.29 -2.45 -15.98
C PHE A 110 14.13 -1.12 -16.73
N ILE A 111 14.78 -0.05 -16.26
CA ILE A 111 14.68 1.32 -16.81
C ILE A 111 16.09 1.81 -17.14
#